data_AF-A0A524MPV4-F1
#
_entry.id   AF-A0A524MPV4-F1
#
_cell.length_a   1.000
_cell.length_b   1.000
_cell.length_c   1.000
_cell.angle_alpha   90.00
_cell.angle_beta   90.00
_cell.angle_gamma   90.00
#
_symmetry.space_group_name_H-M   'P 1'
#
loop_
_entity.id
_entity.type
_entity.pdbx_description
1 polymer ?
#
loop_
_entity_poly.entity_id
_entity_poly.type
_entity_poly.pdbx_seq_one_letter_code
_entity_poly.pdbx_strand_id
1 'polypeptide(L)'
;MPRTRSGMYLRPHRRTKNGAVYEYWSLVKSVRTERGPRQKIVASIGKMPGLDRRTRMGWDQIGAALDGRVRHADLFDDHSLDEPEWATVDISRVRVERLRDFGDVYLALALWRRLRLDQFCNEQMFSGREELPWALMACILTVARFCAPSSELGKNRGQTKG
;
A
#
# COMPACT_ATOMS: atom_id res chain seq x y z
N MET A 1 10.34 25.79 20.65
CA MET A 1 11.03 25.29 19.45
C MET A 1 10.00 24.75 18.46
N PRO A 2 9.85 25.29 17.24
CA PRO A 2 8.93 24.68 16.28
C PRO A 2 9.66 23.58 15.50
N ARG A 3 9.27 22.32 15.73
CA ARG A 3 9.63 21.19 14.86
C ARG A 3 8.88 21.35 13.54
N THR A 4 9.47 22.02 12.56
CA THR A 4 8.93 22.08 11.20
C THR A 4 8.94 20.67 10.61
N ARG A 5 7.76 20.08 10.33
CA ARG A 5 7.63 18.86 9.51
C ARG A 5 8.28 19.12 8.16
N SER A 6 9.47 18.56 7.97
CA SER A 6 10.17 18.57 6.70
C SER A 6 9.40 17.67 5.74
N GLY A 7 8.68 18.27 4.78
CA GLY A 7 7.88 17.53 3.81
C GLY A 7 8.77 16.61 2.97
N MET A 8 8.54 15.31 3.08
CA MET A 8 9.10 14.32 2.17
C MET A 8 8.07 14.04 1.07
N TYR A 9 8.53 13.85 -0.16
CA TYR A 9 7.68 13.49 -1.30
C TYR A 9 8.45 12.62 -2.30
N LEU A 10 7.70 11.89 -3.13
CA LEU A 10 8.27 11.10 -4.22
C LEU A 10 8.41 11.96 -5.48
N ARG A 11 9.60 11.92 -6.11
CA ARG A 11 9.90 12.60 -7.37
C ARG A 11 10.13 11.58 -8.48
N PRO A 12 9.36 11.64 -9.59
CA PRO A 12 9.62 10.81 -10.75
C PRO A 12 10.81 11.36 -11.54
N HIS A 13 11.58 10.45 -12.13
CA HIS A 13 12.64 10.74 -13.05
C HIS A 13 12.46 9.88 -14.30
N ARG A 14 12.50 10.52 -15.47
CA ARG A 14 12.40 9.85 -16.76
C ARG A 14 13.72 9.96 -17.50
N ARG A 15 14.28 8.83 -17.92
CA ARG A 15 15.51 8.73 -18.70
C ARG A 15 15.27 7.84 -19.91
N THR A 16 15.62 8.31 -21.10
CA THR A 16 15.62 7.48 -22.30
C THR A 16 17.03 6.97 -22.53
N LYS A 17 17.20 5.65 -22.63
CA LYS A 17 18.50 5.01 -22.95
C LYS A 17 18.26 3.85 -23.90
N ASN A 18 18.99 3.82 -25.02
CA ASN A 18 18.91 2.77 -26.05
C ASN A 18 17.46 2.51 -26.53
N GLY A 19 16.70 3.57 -26.82
CA GLY A 19 15.31 3.47 -27.28
C GLY A 19 14.28 3.08 -26.22
N ALA A 20 14.70 2.62 -25.03
CA ALA A 20 13.81 2.30 -23.93
C ALA A 20 13.69 3.49 -22.95
N VAL A 21 12.45 3.75 -22.51
CA VAL A 21 12.14 4.76 -21.49
C VAL A 21 12.22 4.11 -20.12
N TYR A 22 13.05 4.66 -19.24
CA TYR A 22 13.23 4.25 -17.87
C TYR A 22 12.62 5.31 -16.96
N GLU A 23 11.59 4.93 -16.21
CA GLU A 23 11.07 5.73 -15.11
C GLU A 23 11.57 5.17 -13.78
N TYR A 24 12.11 6.04 -12.93
CA TYR A 24 12.55 5.69 -11.59
C TYR A 24 12.19 6.80 -10.61
N TRP A 25 12.09 6.45 -9.33
CA TRP A 25 11.61 7.36 -8.30
C TRP A 25 12.66 7.63 -7.25
N SER A 26 12.66 8.87 -6.75
CA SER A 26 13.49 9.29 -5.62
C SER A 26 12.60 9.80 -4.48
N LEU A 27 12.88 9.40 -3.25
CA LEU A 27 12.31 10.03 -2.06
C LEU A 27 13.12 11.29 -1.75
N VAL A 28 12.45 12.44 -1.75
CA VAL A 28 13.07 13.76 -1.60
C VAL A 28 12.55 14.43 -0.33
N LYS A 29 13.45 15.00 0.47
CA LYS A 29 13.15 15.79 1.66
C LYS A 29 13.39 17.27 1.37
N SER A 30 12.41 18.12 1.70
CA SER A 30 12.57 19.57 1.66
C SER A 30 13.16 20.09 2.97
N VAL A 31 14.38 20.60 2.93
CA VAL A 31 15.16 21.09 4.09
C VAL A 31 15.25 22.62 4.01
N ARG A 32 14.82 23.33 5.05
CA ARG A 32 15.05 24.78 5.13
C ARG A 32 16.52 25.05 5.46
N THR A 33 17.17 25.88 4.66
CA THR A 33 18.50 26.42 4.97
C THR A 33 18.38 27.95 5.11
N GLU A 34 19.42 28.59 5.65
CA GLU A 34 19.49 30.05 5.79
C GLU A 34 19.31 30.80 4.46
N ARG A 35 19.60 30.12 3.34
CA ARG A 35 19.43 30.66 1.97
C ARG A 35 18.14 30.17 1.29
N GLY A 36 17.16 29.71 2.07
CA GLY A 36 15.86 29.23 1.59
C GLY A 36 15.71 27.69 1.57
N PRO A 37 14.55 27.18 1.14
CA PRO A 37 14.29 25.75 1.06
C PRO A 37 15.16 25.06 0.00
N ARG A 38 15.84 23.97 0.38
CA ARG A 38 16.65 23.11 -0.48
C ARG A 38 16.10 21.69 -0.48
N GLN A 39 16.26 20.99 -1.59
CA GLN A 39 15.82 19.62 -1.75
C GLN A 39 17.00 18.66 -1.56
N LYS A 40 16.81 17.61 -0.76
CA LYS A 40 17.79 16.54 -0.57
C LYS A 40 17.16 15.20 -0.94
N ILE A 41 17.77 14.46 -1.87
CA ILE A 41 17.40 13.08 -2.15
C ILE A 41 17.80 12.24 -0.94
N VAL A 42 16.84 11.53 -0.36
CA VAL A 42 17.02 10.68 0.84
C VAL A 42 17.26 9.24 0.43
N ALA A 43 16.54 8.76 -0.58
CA ALA A 43 16.70 7.41 -1.13
C ALA A 43 16.33 7.39 -2.61
N SER A 44 17.04 6.56 -3.39
CA SER A 44 16.60 6.16 -4.72
C SER A 44 15.78 4.88 -4.58
N ILE A 45 14.52 4.93 -4.99
CA ILE A 45 13.57 3.82 -4.89
C ILE A 45 13.68 2.88 -6.12
N GLY A 46 14.30 3.36 -7.20
CA GLY A 46 14.48 2.59 -8.42
C GLY A 46 13.22 2.53 -9.28
N LYS A 47 13.11 1.48 -10.11
CA LYS A 47 11.90 1.19 -10.89
C LYS A 47 10.87 0.56 -9.97
N MET A 48 9.71 1.19 -9.84
CA MET A 48 8.64 0.67 -9.01
C MET A 48 7.46 0.32 -9.92
N PRO A 49 7.25 -0.97 -10.27
CA PRO A 49 5.99 -1.39 -10.86
C PRO A 49 4.88 -1.00 -9.88
N GLY A 50 3.86 -0.26 -10.33
CA GLY A 50 2.84 0.27 -9.42
C GLY A 50 2.68 1.79 -9.40
N LEU A 51 3.65 2.55 -9.90
CA LEU A 51 3.65 4.02 -9.81
C LEU A 51 3.34 4.75 -11.12
N ASP A 52 3.23 4.02 -12.23
CA ASP A 52 2.62 4.54 -13.45
C ASP A 52 1.15 4.89 -13.16
N ARG A 53 0.59 5.82 -13.95
CA ARG A 53 -0.73 6.39 -13.70
C ARG A 53 -1.81 5.31 -13.56
N ARG A 54 -1.76 4.27 -14.40
CA ARG A 54 -2.79 3.23 -14.49
C ARG A 54 -2.70 2.24 -13.33
N THR A 55 -1.50 1.78 -12.99
CA THR A 55 -1.35 0.88 -11.82
C THR A 55 -1.69 1.60 -10.52
N ARG A 56 -1.42 2.91 -10.41
CA ARG A 56 -1.84 3.71 -9.26
C ARG A 56 -3.36 3.77 -9.11
N MET A 57 -4.10 3.94 -10.21
CA MET A 57 -5.57 3.88 -10.19
C MET A 57 -6.06 2.50 -9.70
N GLY A 58 -5.41 1.42 -10.12
CA GLY A 58 -5.70 0.07 -9.60
C GLY A 58 -5.50 -0.01 -8.07
N TRP A 59 -4.41 0.55 -7.55
CA TRP A 59 -4.16 0.63 -6.10
C TRP A 59 -5.17 1.52 -5.37
N ASP A 60 -5.59 2.63 -5.97
CA ASP A 60 -6.61 3.52 -5.39
C ASP A 60 -7.98 2.81 -5.33
N GLN A 61 -8.34 2.03 -6.36
CA GLN A 61 -9.55 1.20 -6.35
C GLN A 61 -9.47 0.10 -5.28
N ILE A 62 -8.33 -0.56 -5.13
CA ILE A 62 -8.08 -1.54 -4.06
C ILE A 62 -8.18 -0.86 -2.68
N GLY A 63 -7.61 0.33 -2.52
CA GLY A 63 -7.70 1.14 -1.30
C GLY A 63 -9.13 1.54 -0.96
N ALA A 64 -9.91 1.94 -1.96
CA ALA A 64 -11.32 2.26 -1.81
C ALA A 64 -12.13 1.02 -1.41
N ALA A 65 -11.86 -0.14 -2.02
CA ALA A 65 -12.47 -1.41 -1.61
C ALA A 65 -12.15 -1.77 -0.15
N LEU A 66 -10.90 -1.53 0.30
CA LEU A 66 -10.50 -1.67 1.71
C LEU A 66 -11.25 -0.70 2.62
N ASP A 67 -11.50 0.54 2.18
CA ASP A 67 -12.32 1.52 2.92
C ASP A 67 -13.82 1.17 2.90
N GLY A 68 -14.22 0.04 2.30
CA GLY A 68 -15.63 -0.32 2.10
C GLY A 68 -16.34 0.57 1.06
N ARG A 69 -15.58 1.41 0.34
CA ARG A 69 -16.04 2.31 -0.72
C ARG A 69 -15.82 1.64 -2.06
N VAL A 70 -16.60 0.60 -2.36
CA VAL A 70 -16.61 0.05 -3.71
C VAL A 70 -17.33 1.06 -4.59
N ARG A 71 -16.59 1.77 -5.45
CA ARG A 71 -17.22 2.60 -6.48
C ARG A 71 -17.98 1.65 -7.41
N HIS A 72 -19.30 1.73 -7.41
CA HIS A 72 -20.05 1.31 -8.58
C HIS A 72 -19.65 2.25 -9.72
N ALA A 73 -19.27 1.71 -10.87
CA ALA A 73 -19.10 2.54 -12.06
C ALA A 73 -20.47 3.18 -12.34
N ASP A 74 -20.54 4.51 -12.28
CA ASP A 74 -21.77 5.23 -12.62
C ASP A 74 -22.06 5.00 -14.11
N LEU A 75 -23.33 4.73 -14.42
CA LEU A 75 -23.80 4.37 -15.77
C LEU A 75 -23.58 5.49 -16.82
N PHE A 76 -23.10 6.66 -16.40
CA PHE A 76 -22.97 7.89 -17.18
C PHE A 76 -21.58 8.52 -17.10
N ASP A 77 -20.59 7.85 -16.49
CA ASP A 77 -19.23 8.37 -16.44
C ASP A 77 -18.55 8.18 -17.82
N ASP A 78 -17.89 9.21 -18.33
CA ASP A 78 -17.24 9.17 -19.63
C ASP A 78 -16.05 8.20 -19.59
N HIS A 79 -16.18 7.03 -20.23
CA HIS A 79 -15.20 5.94 -20.29
C HIS A 79 -13.89 6.30 -21.00
N SER A 80 -13.62 7.57 -21.28
CA SER A 80 -12.51 8.03 -22.10
C SER A 80 -11.17 8.14 -21.35
N LEU A 81 -11.13 7.91 -20.04
CA LEU A 81 -9.91 8.02 -19.24
C LEU A 81 -9.57 6.71 -18.49
N ASP A 82 -8.67 5.94 -19.09
CA ASP A 82 -7.79 4.98 -18.42
C ASP A 82 -8.51 3.85 -17.63
N GLU A 83 -9.37 3.06 -18.29
CA GLU A 83 -9.82 1.77 -17.75
C GLU A 83 -8.60 0.88 -17.41
N PRO A 84 -8.56 0.19 -16.25
CA PRO A 84 -7.52 -0.80 -15.99
C PRO A 84 -7.52 -1.86 -17.10
N GLU A 85 -6.35 -2.37 -17.48
CA GLU A 85 -6.27 -3.36 -18.57
C GLU A 85 -6.77 -4.69 -18.04
N TRP A 86 -8.02 -5.02 -18.38
CA TRP A 86 -8.59 -6.32 -18.08
C TRP A 86 -8.05 -7.32 -19.09
N ALA A 87 -7.15 -8.20 -18.65
CA ALA A 87 -6.77 -9.35 -19.44
C ALA A 87 -7.79 -10.49 -19.21
N THR A 88 -8.35 -11.03 -20.27
CA THR A 88 -9.09 -12.29 -20.18
C THR A 88 -8.08 -13.40 -19.97
N VAL A 89 -8.13 -14.05 -18.82
CA VAL A 89 -7.20 -15.13 -18.46
C VAL A 89 -7.94 -16.46 -18.46
N ASP A 90 -7.38 -17.45 -19.17
CA ASP A 90 -7.85 -18.83 -19.09
C ASP A 90 -7.51 -19.41 -17.72
N ILE A 91 -8.52 -19.47 -16.85
CA ILE A 91 -8.41 -19.95 -15.47
C ILE A 91 -7.82 -21.37 -15.41
N SER A 92 -8.07 -22.21 -16.43
CA SER A 92 -7.57 -23.59 -16.47
C SER A 92 -6.04 -23.68 -16.67
N ARG A 93 -5.41 -22.59 -17.14
CA ARG A 93 -3.98 -22.48 -17.42
C ARG A 93 -3.24 -21.52 -16.50
N VAL A 94 -3.95 -20.87 -15.57
CA VAL A 94 -3.33 -20.04 -14.54
C VAL A 94 -2.55 -20.92 -13.58
N ARG A 95 -1.25 -20.64 -13.44
CA ARG A 95 -0.43 -21.18 -12.37
C ARG A 95 0.07 -20.05 -11.49
N VAL A 96 -0.11 -20.21 -10.19
CA VAL A 96 0.41 -19.27 -9.20
C VAL A 96 1.83 -19.70 -8.86
N GLU A 97 2.81 -18.90 -9.25
CA GLU A 97 4.21 -19.09 -8.87
C GLU A 97 4.62 -18.03 -7.85
N ARG A 98 5.36 -18.42 -6.82
CA ARG A 98 5.80 -17.53 -5.72
C ARG A 98 4.63 -16.82 -5.05
N LEU A 99 3.66 -17.61 -4.57
CA LEU A 99 2.62 -17.12 -3.67
C LEU A 99 3.31 -16.42 -2.49
N ARG A 100 3.14 -15.11 -2.41
CA ARG A 100 3.42 -14.37 -1.18
C ARG A 100 2.13 -14.38 -0.38
N ASP A 101 2.20 -14.87 0.85
CA ASP A 101 1.08 -14.78 1.78
C ASP A 101 0.79 -13.29 2.02
N PHE A 102 -0.26 -12.81 1.36
CA PHE A 102 -0.72 -11.41 1.40
C PHE A 102 -2.25 -11.32 1.47
N GLY A 103 -2.95 -12.35 0.99
CA GLY A 103 -4.42 -12.36 0.94
C GLY A 103 -5.07 -12.36 2.32
N ASP A 104 -4.42 -12.97 3.30
CA ASP A 104 -4.80 -12.97 4.72
C ASP A 104 -4.70 -11.57 5.35
N VAL A 105 -3.57 -10.88 5.15
CA VAL A 105 -3.36 -9.49 5.62
C VAL A 105 -4.35 -8.55 4.94
N TYR A 106 -4.57 -8.75 3.64
CA TYR A 106 -5.56 -7.99 2.88
C TYR A 106 -6.97 -8.18 3.43
N LEU A 107 -7.40 -9.42 3.65
CA LEU A 107 -8.72 -9.74 4.19
C LEU A 107 -8.90 -9.17 5.60
N ALA A 108 -7.88 -9.28 6.45
CA ALA A 108 -7.91 -8.75 7.81
C ALA A 108 -8.11 -7.23 7.82
N LEU A 109 -7.37 -6.50 6.98
CA LEU A 109 -7.48 -5.04 6.86
C LEU A 109 -8.84 -4.62 6.26
N ALA A 110 -9.35 -5.38 5.28
CA ALA A 110 -10.67 -5.14 4.70
C ALA A 110 -11.78 -5.29 5.76
N LEU A 111 -11.73 -6.37 6.56
CA LEU A 111 -12.68 -6.61 7.65
C LEU A 111 -12.57 -5.54 8.74
N TRP A 112 -11.35 -5.18 9.13
CA TRP A 112 -11.09 -4.14 10.13
C TRP A 112 -11.81 -2.83 9.78
N ARG A 113 -11.71 -2.37 8.53
CA ARG A 113 -12.36 -1.15 8.04
C ARG A 113 -13.86 -1.31 7.80
N ARG A 114 -14.31 -2.44 7.26
CA ARG A 114 -15.75 -2.71 7.05
C ARG A 114 -16.54 -2.76 8.36
N LEU A 115 -15.93 -3.29 9.41
CA LEU A 115 -16.47 -3.30 10.77
C LEU A 115 -16.28 -1.96 11.51
N ARG A 116 -15.66 -0.96 10.86
CA ARG A 116 -15.34 0.36 11.40
C ARG A 116 -14.52 0.30 12.69
N LEU A 117 -13.71 -0.74 12.87
CA LEU A 117 -12.82 -0.87 14.03
C LEU A 117 -11.74 0.23 14.03
N ASP A 118 -11.39 0.75 12.85
CA ASP A 118 -10.55 1.92 12.71
C ASP A 118 -11.19 3.16 13.37
N GLN A 119 -12.48 3.41 13.13
CA GLN A 119 -13.19 4.55 13.74
C GLN A 119 -13.34 4.34 15.24
N PHE A 120 -13.83 3.16 15.64
CA PHE A 120 -14.00 2.81 17.04
C PHE A 120 -12.70 2.94 17.84
N CYS A 121 -11.59 2.35 17.37
CA CYS A 121 -10.32 2.44 18.08
C CYS A 121 -9.79 3.87 18.12
N ASN A 122 -9.95 4.67 17.06
CA ASN A 122 -9.52 6.08 17.07
C ASN A 122 -10.35 6.94 18.04
N GLU A 123 -11.63 6.63 18.23
CA GLU A 123 -12.51 7.35 19.16
C GLU A 123 -12.26 6.95 20.62
N GLN A 124 -12.01 5.66 20.87
CA GLN A 124 -11.90 5.13 22.23
C GLN A 124 -10.48 5.16 22.80
N MET A 125 -9.45 5.08 21.95
CA MET A 125 -8.06 5.06 22.41
C MET A 125 -7.50 6.48 22.43
N PHE A 126 -7.53 7.10 23.62
CA PHE A 126 -6.97 8.44 23.82
C PHE A 126 -5.48 8.48 23.45
N SER A 127 -5.12 9.49 22.67
CA SER A 127 -3.74 9.73 22.28
C SER A 127 -2.96 10.35 23.44
N GLY A 128 -1.87 9.70 23.84
CA GLY A 128 -1.03 10.08 24.97
C GLY A 128 0.35 10.60 24.54
N ARG A 129 1.41 10.11 25.18
CA ARG A 129 2.82 10.39 24.81
C ARG A 129 3.37 9.41 23.78
N GLU A 130 2.51 8.89 22.93
CA GLU A 130 2.88 7.85 21.97
C GLU A 130 3.55 8.44 20.73
N GLU A 131 4.52 7.71 20.18
CA GLU A 131 5.11 8.05 18.88
C GLU A 131 4.24 7.53 17.71
N LEU A 132 3.45 6.49 17.95
CA LEU A 132 2.51 5.89 17.01
C LEU A 132 1.13 5.80 17.66
N PRO A 133 0.04 6.14 16.95
CA PRO A 133 -1.32 6.06 17.51
C PRO A 133 -1.68 4.67 18.03
N TRP A 134 -2.26 4.57 19.23
CA TRP A 134 -2.73 3.30 19.81
C TRP A 134 -3.68 2.53 18.88
N ALA A 135 -4.55 3.24 18.16
CA ALA A 135 -5.45 2.63 17.18
C ALA A 135 -4.69 1.93 16.04
N LEU A 136 -3.56 2.49 15.60
CA LEU A 136 -2.69 1.85 14.61
C LEU A 136 -2.02 0.60 15.20
N MET A 137 -1.56 0.67 16.45
CA MET A 137 -0.99 -0.48 17.14
C MET A 137 -2.01 -1.61 17.31
N ALA A 138 -3.24 -1.30 17.73
CA ALA A 138 -4.33 -2.27 17.85
C ALA A 138 -4.66 -2.95 16.52
N CYS A 139 -4.70 -2.17 15.43
CA CYS A 139 -4.89 -2.70 14.08
C CYS A 139 -3.76 -3.67 13.70
N ILE A 140 -2.50 -3.27 13.86
CA ILE A 140 -1.34 -4.12 13.51
C ILE A 140 -1.35 -5.41 14.32
N LEU A 141 -1.58 -5.35 15.63
CA LEU A 141 -1.60 -6.52 16.50
C LEU A 141 -2.75 -7.48 16.15
N THR A 142 -3.93 -6.94 15.85
CA THR A 142 -5.10 -7.75 15.48
C THR A 142 -4.89 -8.42 14.12
N VAL A 143 -4.42 -7.67 13.13
CA VAL A 143 -4.12 -8.18 11.80
C VAL A 143 -3.03 -9.25 11.87
N ALA A 144 -1.93 -8.99 12.59
CA ALA A 144 -0.85 -9.96 12.76
C ALA A 144 -1.37 -11.26 13.40
N ARG A 145 -2.23 -11.17 14.42
CA ARG A 145 -2.83 -12.34 15.07
C ARG A 145 -3.85 -13.08 14.20
N PHE A 146 -4.57 -12.37 13.34
CA PHE A 146 -5.49 -12.97 12.38
C PHE A 146 -4.74 -13.73 11.27
N CYS A 147 -3.63 -13.17 10.77
CA CYS A 147 -2.87 -13.73 9.65
C CYS A 147 -1.97 -14.90 10.09
N ALA A 148 -1.38 -14.78 11.28
CA ALA A 148 -0.63 -15.86 11.91
C ALA A 148 -1.26 -16.16 13.28
N PRO A 149 -2.37 -16.92 13.32
CA PRO A 149 -2.94 -17.40 14.57
C PRO A 149 -2.00 -18.47 15.13
N SER A 150 -0.89 -18.05 15.74
CA SER A 150 -0.10 -18.96 16.56
C SER A 150 -0.97 -19.40 17.74
N SER A 151 -1.54 -20.58 17.61
CA SER A 151 -1.56 -21.53 18.71
C SER A 151 -0.11 -21.91 19.01
N GLU A 152 0.31 -21.85 20.27
CA GLU A 152 1.58 -22.43 20.74
C GLU A 152 1.69 -23.96 20.51
N LEU A 153 0.72 -24.59 19.82
CA LEU A 153 0.65 -26.01 19.55
C LEU A 153 0.13 -26.30 18.12
N GLY A 154 0.98 -26.03 17.11
CA GLY A 154 0.71 -26.39 15.72
C GLY A 154 1.94 -26.98 15.04
N LYS A 155 2.21 -28.26 15.26
CA LYS A 155 3.26 -29.03 14.58
C LYS A 155 3.10 -28.99 13.05
N ASN A 156 4.15 -28.51 12.38
CA ASN A 156 4.85 -29.09 11.21
C ASN A 156 4.07 -30.07 10.31
N ARG A 157 3.90 -29.75 9.02
CA ARG A 157 3.81 -30.71 7.90
C ARG A 157 4.06 -30.00 6.57
N GLY A 158 5.07 -30.46 5.83
CA GLY A 158 5.30 -29.97 4.47
C GLY A 158 6.70 -30.14 3.88
N GLN A 159 7.62 -30.90 4.50
CA GLN A 159 8.74 -31.49 3.74
C GLN A 159 8.39 -32.92 3.37
N THR A 160 8.12 -33.15 2.09
CA THR A 160 8.31 -34.46 1.45
C THR A 160 9.16 -34.24 0.21
N LYS A 161 10.41 -34.68 0.32
CA LYS A 161 11.30 -34.97 -0.80
C LYS A 161 10.66 -36.05 -1.68
N GLY A 162 10.86 -35.92 -2.98
CA GLY A 162 10.81 -36.96 -4.00
C GLY A 162 11.80 -36.57 -5.06
#